data_AF-A0A8R2B626-F1
#
_entry.id   AF-A0A8R2B626-F1
#
_cell.length_a   1.000
_cell.length_b   1.000
_cell.length_c   1.000
_cell.angle_alpha   90.00
_cell.angle_beta   90.00
_cell.angle_gamma   90.00
#
_symmetry.space_group_name_H-M   'P 1'
#
loop_
_entity.id
_entity.type
_entity.pdbx_description
1 polymer ?
#
loop_
_entity_poly.entity_id
_entity_poly.type
_entity_poly.pdbx_seq_one_letter_code
_entity_poly.pdbx_strand_id
1 'polypeptide(L)'
;MKPIKIGYKLWCLADQKGYIKKFQVYQGKDEQLENEFKDCGLGERVVLSLTKNEWGKKKQIFFDNFFTSIPLLEKLKIENSLACGKIRAHRKGIPILHDDSKLARGSTDYKITDSGIGVFKWKDTKSVLLASNYHGTEKTTVSVSRYNSVYLHTRAVLLLEFCF
;
A
#
# COMPACT_ATOMS: atom_id res chain seq x y z
N MET A 1 -2.63 -15.62 -10.93
CA MET A 1 -3.89 -16.36 -11.09
C MET A 1 -4.26 -16.94 -9.73
N LYS A 2 -5.50 -16.82 -9.27
CA LYS A 2 -5.92 -17.45 -8.01
C LYS A 2 -6.13 -18.96 -8.23
N PRO A 3 -5.72 -19.84 -7.30
CA PRO A 3 -5.92 -21.29 -7.44
C PRO A 3 -7.40 -21.66 -7.61
N ILE A 4 -8.28 -21.00 -6.83
CA ILE A 4 -9.72 -21.13 -6.90
C ILE A 4 -10.27 -19.91 -7.66
N LYS A 5 -11.04 -20.17 -8.73
CA LYS A 5 -11.60 -19.11 -9.61
C LYS A 5 -12.90 -18.51 -9.09
N ILE A 6 -13.71 -19.31 -8.38
CA ILE A 6 -15.02 -18.92 -7.86
C ILE A 6 -15.00 -19.16 -6.36
N GLY A 7 -15.21 -18.11 -5.59
CA GLY A 7 -15.08 -18.18 -4.14
C GLY A 7 -15.43 -16.84 -3.48
N TYR A 8 -15.49 -16.86 -2.16
CA TYR A 8 -15.71 -15.64 -1.40
C TYR A 8 -14.41 -14.85 -1.30
N LYS A 9 -14.50 -13.53 -1.48
CA LYS A 9 -13.36 -12.63 -1.34
C LYS A 9 -13.44 -11.91 0.00
N LEU A 10 -12.34 -11.95 0.75
CA LEU A 10 -12.18 -11.29 2.04
C LEU A 10 -11.06 -10.25 1.97
N TRP A 11 -11.32 -9.09 2.55
CA TRP A 11 -10.30 -8.10 2.87
C TRP A 11 -9.93 -8.23 4.33
N CYS A 12 -8.66 -8.47 4.64
CA CYS A 12 -8.21 -8.77 5.99
C CYS A 12 -7.15 -7.78 6.45
N LEU A 13 -7.31 -7.28 7.66
CA LEU A 13 -6.28 -6.61 8.45
C LEU A 13 -5.58 -7.67 9.30
N ALA A 14 -4.32 -7.96 8.99
CA ALA A 14 -3.51 -8.92 9.74
C ALA A 14 -2.27 -8.25 10.34
N ASP A 15 -1.69 -8.84 11.37
CA ASP A 15 -0.35 -8.49 11.81
C ASP A 15 0.74 -9.21 10.99
N GLN A 16 2.00 -8.88 11.26
CA GLN A 16 3.16 -9.51 10.62
C GLN A 16 3.25 -11.03 10.88
N LYS A 17 2.63 -11.55 11.95
CA LYS A 17 2.61 -12.98 12.29
C LYS A 17 1.45 -13.71 11.59
N GLY A 18 0.62 -13.00 10.83
CA GLY A 18 -0.53 -13.55 10.12
C GLY A 18 -1.81 -13.59 10.95
N TYR A 19 -1.83 -13.00 12.15
CA TYR A 19 -3.04 -12.95 12.97
C TYR A 19 -4.02 -11.92 12.40
N ILE A 20 -5.19 -12.39 11.95
CA ILE A 20 -6.26 -11.53 11.42
C ILE A 20 -6.96 -10.83 12.58
N LYS A 21 -6.87 -9.50 12.62
CA LYS A 21 -7.51 -8.66 13.63
C LYS A 21 -8.92 -8.22 13.25
N LYS A 22 -9.11 -7.96 11.95
CA LYS A 22 -10.39 -7.49 11.39
C LYS A 22 -10.47 -7.96 9.94
N PHE A 23 -11.66 -8.31 9.49
CA PHE A 23 -11.89 -8.63 8.08
C PHE A 23 -13.25 -8.11 7.62
N GLN A 24 -13.42 -8.01 6.31
CA GLN A 24 -14.66 -7.65 5.65
C GLN A 24 -14.88 -8.56 4.44
N VAL A 25 -16.11 -9.04 4.28
CA VAL A 25 -16.53 -9.82 3.10
C VAL A 25 -16.76 -8.85 1.94
N TYR A 26 -16.15 -9.12 0.80
CA TYR A 26 -16.42 -8.37 -0.42
C TYR A 26 -17.77 -8.79 -1.02
N GLN A 27 -18.73 -7.88 -1.01
CA GLN A 27 -20.10 -8.11 -1.50
C GLN A 27 -20.35 -7.53 -2.90
N GLY A 28 -19.32 -7.05 -3.59
CA GLY A 28 -19.49 -6.31 -4.84
C GLY A 28 -19.81 -4.85 -4.55
N LYS A 29 -21.10 -4.51 -4.45
CA LYS A 29 -21.60 -3.17 -4.14
C LYS A 29 -22.05 -3.15 -2.67
N ASP A 30 -21.36 -2.36 -1.85
CA ASP A 30 -21.55 -2.31 -0.40
C ASP A 30 -22.00 -0.89 -0.01
N GLU A 31 -23.29 -0.73 0.28
CA GLU A 31 -23.94 0.56 0.60
C GLU A 31 -23.52 1.13 1.97
N GLN A 32 -23.04 0.29 2.90
CA GLN A 32 -22.66 0.74 4.24
C GLN A 32 -21.30 1.44 4.24
N LEU A 33 -20.33 0.90 3.49
CA LEU A 33 -19.04 1.55 3.26
C LEU A 33 -19.17 2.87 2.50
N GLU A 34 -20.24 3.02 1.70
CA GLU A 34 -20.48 4.29 1.03
C GLU A 34 -20.62 5.39 2.08
N ASN A 35 -21.32 5.21 3.21
CA ASN A 35 -21.70 6.33 4.07
C ASN A 35 -20.58 7.08 4.82
N GLU A 36 -19.54 6.41 5.32
CA GLU A 36 -18.46 7.09 6.07
C GLU A 36 -17.37 7.71 5.18
N PHE A 37 -17.13 7.15 4.00
CA PHE A 37 -16.01 7.54 3.12
C PHE A 37 -16.48 7.76 1.67
N LYS A 38 -17.66 8.38 1.47
CA LYS A 38 -18.33 8.55 0.15
C LYS A 38 -17.39 9.03 -0.94
N ASP A 39 -16.54 10.00 -0.60
CA ASP A 39 -15.66 10.69 -1.54
C ASP A 39 -14.38 9.90 -1.90
N CYS A 40 -14.12 8.79 -1.21
CA CYS A 40 -12.94 7.96 -1.42
C CYS A 40 -13.22 6.79 -2.38
N GLY A 41 -12.19 6.37 -3.12
CA GLY A 41 -12.29 5.19 -3.99
C GLY A 41 -12.43 3.90 -3.18
N LEU A 42 -12.97 2.84 -3.80
CA LEU A 42 -13.25 1.56 -3.12
C LEU A 42 -12.06 1.03 -2.29
N GLY A 43 -10.86 0.98 -2.88
CA GLY A 43 -9.68 0.50 -2.17
C GLY A 43 -9.31 1.35 -0.95
N GLU A 44 -9.46 2.67 -1.05
CA GLU A 44 -9.17 3.61 0.03
C GLU A 44 -10.16 3.42 1.18
N ARG A 45 -11.47 3.33 0.86
CA ARG A 45 -12.54 3.10 1.85
C ARG A 45 -12.28 1.85 2.69
N VAL A 46 -11.88 0.77 2.03
CA VAL A 46 -11.58 -0.50 2.68
C VAL A 46 -10.41 -0.36 3.65
N VAL A 47 -9.31 0.26 3.21
CA VAL A 47 -8.14 0.48 4.07
C VAL A 47 -8.53 1.32 5.29
N LEU A 48 -9.23 2.44 5.07
CA LEU A 48 -9.60 3.36 6.13
C LEU A 48 -10.53 2.67 7.15
N SER A 49 -11.56 1.97 6.69
CA SER A 49 -12.48 1.21 7.54
C SER A 49 -11.78 0.12 8.35
N LEU A 50 -10.89 -0.64 7.72
CA LEU A 50 -10.17 -1.72 8.41
C LEU A 50 -9.16 -1.17 9.42
N THR A 51 -8.51 -0.05 9.13
CA THR A 51 -7.39 0.48 9.93
C THR A 51 -7.79 1.54 10.96
N LYS A 52 -9.03 2.06 10.96
CA LYS A 52 -9.52 3.12 11.86
C LYS A 52 -9.10 2.95 13.33
N ASN A 53 -9.22 1.73 13.86
CA ASN A 53 -8.86 1.42 15.25
C ASN A 53 -7.36 1.33 15.51
N GLU A 54 -6.52 1.41 14.48
CA GLU A 54 -5.07 1.33 14.56
C GLU A 54 -4.38 2.68 14.32
N TRP A 55 -5.14 3.73 14.03
CA TRP A 55 -4.61 5.07 13.80
C TRP A 55 -4.00 5.69 15.06
N GLY A 56 -2.97 6.52 14.89
CA GLY A 56 -2.24 7.18 15.98
C GLY A 56 -1.38 6.25 16.86
N LYS A 57 -1.42 4.92 16.65
CA LYS A 57 -0.69 3.95 17.47
C LYS A 57 0.77 3.74 17.05
N LYS A 58 1.33 4.65 16.24
CA LYS A 58 2.68 4.54 15.66
C LYS A 58 2.94 3.19 14.96
N LYS A 59 1.88 2.58 14.41
CA LYS A 59 1.97 1.34 13.63
C LYS A 59 2.24 1.66 12.16
N GLN A 60 2.92 0.74 11.49
CA GLN A 60 3.15 0.82 10.06
C GLN A 60 2.14 -0.07 9.34
N ILE A 61 1.40 0.53 8.43
CA ILE A 61 0.37 -0.10 7.62
C ILE A 61 0.94 -0.37 6.24
N PHE A 62 0.84 -1.61 5.81
CA PHE A 62 1.30 -2.09 4.52
C PHE A 62 0.11 -2.62 3.74
N PHE A 63 0.00 -2.22 2.48
CA PHE A 63 -1.08 -2.64 1.61
C PHE A 63 -0.61 -2.95 0.20
N ASP A 64 -1.37 -3.77 -0.52
CA ASP A 64 -1.09 -4.11 -1.91
C ASP A 64 -1.38 -2.94 -2.87
N ASN A 65 -0.94 -3.09 -4.12
CA ASN A 65 -1.08 -2.09 -5.18
C ASN A 65 -2.51 -1.75 -5.57
N PHE A 66 -3.46 -2.64 -5.26
CA PHE A 66 -4.88 -2.40 -5.49
C PHE A 66 -5.39 -1.28 -4.57
N PHE A 67 -4.86 -1.18 -3.36
CA PHE A 67 -5.29 -0.22 -2.34
C PHE A 67 -4.48 1.06 -2.37
N THR A 68 -3.20 0.99 -2.75
CA THR A 68 -2.28 2.14 -2.67
C THR A 68 -2.70 3.28 -3.60
N SER A 69 -2.85 4.47 -3.03
CA SER A 69 -3.05 5.75 -3.72
C SER A 69 -2.39 6.89 -2.94
N ILE A 70 -2.13 8.02 -3.62
CA ILE A 70 -1.58 9.22 -2.96
C ILE A 70 -2.57 9.81 -1.94
N PRO A 71 -3.87 9.99 -2.26
CA PRO A 71 -4.84 10.51 -1.29
C PRO A 71 -4.99 9.64 -0.03
N LEU A 72 -4.92 8.31 -0.17
CA LEU A 72 -4.94 7.39 0.98
C LEU A 72 -3.74 7.62 1.91
N LEU A 73 -2.55 7.80 1.34
CA LEU A 73 -1.33 8.04 2.11
C LEU A 73 -1.37 9.39 2.83
N GLU A 74 -1.91 10.42 2.19
CA GLU A 74 -2.14 11.75 2.78
C GLU A 74 -3.14 11.67 3.94
N LYS A 75 -4.27 10.98 3.74
CA LYS A 75 -5.28 10.79 4.78
C LYS A 75 -4.70 10.05 5.99
N LEU A 76 -3.99 8.94 5.77
CA LEU A 76 -3.34 8.21 6.87
C LEU A 76 -2.26 9.04 7.57
N LYS A 77 -1.57 9.93 6.86
CA LYS A 77 -0.61 10.87 7.45
C LYS A 77 -1.28 11.87 8.38
N ILE A 78 -2.42 12.43 7.99
CA ILE A 78 -3.25 13.32 8.83
C ILE A 78 -3.70 12.58 10.10
N GLU A 79 -4.10 11.32 9.97
CA GLU A 79 -4.50 10.45 11.09
C GLU A 79 -3.29 9.85 11.86
N ASN A 80 -2.12 10.49 11.75
CA ASN A 80 -0.87 10.10 12.44
C ASN A 80 -0.52 8.61 12.32
N SER A 81 -0.70 8.07 11.11
CA SER A 81 -0.48 6.66 10.78
C SER A 81 0.57 6.52 9.68
N LEU A 82 1.56 5.66 9.94
CA LEU A 82 2.64 5.40 8.99
C LEU A 82 2.15 4.36 7.99
N ALA A 83 2.28 4.65 6.69
CA ALA A 83 1.76 3.79 5.66
C ALA A 83 2.66 3.76 4.41
N CYS A 84 2.80 2.57 3.81
CA CYS A 84 3.44 2.41 2.52
C CYS A 84 2.91 1.21 1.73
N GLY A 85 3.11 1.24 0.42
CA GLY A 85 2.70 0.16 -0.45
C GLY A 85 3.23 0.32 -1.87
N LYS A 86 3.23 -0.77 -2.63
CA LYS A 86 3.53 -0.70 -4.07
C LYS A 86 2.44 0.11 -4.75
N ILE A 87 2.78 1.05 -5.63
CA ILE A 87 1.80 1.86 -6.36
C ILE A 87 1.87 1.55 -7.86
N ARG A 88 0.72 1.61 -8.55
CA ARG A 88 0.67 1.45 -10.02
C ARG A 88 1.00 2.80 -10.67
N ALA A 89 1.84 2.80 -11.70
CA ALA A 89 2.30 4.03 -12.37
C ALA A 89 1.17 4.93 -12.92
N HIS A 90 0.02 4.35 -13.27
CA HIS A 90 -1.13 5.09 -13.80
C HIS A 90 -2.09 5.64 -12.72
N ARG A 91 -1.72 5.60 -11.43
CA ARG A 91 -2.53 6.23 -10.38
C ARG A 91 -2.43 7.76 -10.48
N LYS A 92 -3.55 8.43 -10.19
CA LYS A 92 -3.62 9.88 -10.11
C LYS A 92 -2.72 10.39 -8.97
N GLY A 93 -2.12 11.57 -9.17
CA GLY A 93 -1.27 12.24 -8.18
C GLY A 93 0.17 11.75 -8.10
N ILE A 94 0.57 10.76 -8.92
CA ILE A 94 1.98 10.35 -8.98
C ILE A 94 2.80 11.45 -9.64
N PRO A 95 3.91 11.91 -9.02
CA PRO A 95 4.81 12.87 -9.63
C PRO A 95 5.51 12.29 -10.86
N ILE A 96 5.85 13.15 -11.83
CA ILE A 96 6.51 12.71 -13.07
C ILE A 96 7.92 12.20 -12.73
N LEU A 97 8.12 10.90 -12.82
CA LEU A 97 9.43 10.23 -12.66
C LEU A 97 10.05 9.94 -14.03
N HIS A 98 11.34 9.62 -14.06
CA HIS A 98 12.03 9.27 -15.29
C HIS A 98 11.36 8.09 -16.00
N ASP A 99 11.33 8.14 -17.33
CA ASP A 99 10.81 7.05 -18.15
C ASP A 99 11.59 5.76 -17.92
N ASP A 100 10.90 4.63 -18.08
CA ASP A 100 11.48 3.30 -17.93
C ASP A 100 12.64 3.01 -18.88
N SER A 101 12.69 3.69 -20.04
CA SER A 101 13.75 3.59 -21.04
C SER A 101 15.01 4.38 -20.66
N LYS A 102 14.87 5.40 -19.80
CA LYS A 102 15.96 6.28 -19.36
C LYS A 102 16.62 5.80 -18.07
N LEU A 103 16.04 4.80 -17.40
CA LEU A 103 16.55 4.22 -16.16
C LEU A 103 17.35 2.95 -16.47
N ALA A 104 18.63 2.97 -16.12
CA ALA A 104 19.48 1.77 -16.17
C ALA A 104 19.01 0.74 -15.14
N ARG A 105 19.21 -0.55 -15.41
CA ARG A 105 18.92 -1.61 -14.42
C ARG A 105 19.76 -1.38 -13.15
N GLY A 106 19.13 -1.51 -11.99
CA GLY A 106 19.72 -1.22 -10.68
C GLY A 106 19.64 0.24 -10.26
N SER A 107 19.25 1.16 -11.15
CA SER A 107 19.07 2.57 -10.80
C SER A 107 17.75 2.84 -10.07
N THR A 108 17.74 3.94 -9.33
CA THR A 108 16.60 4.42 -8.54
C THR A 108 16.29 5.87 -8.89
N ASP A 109 15.01 6.22 -8.85
CA ASP A 109 14.50 7.58 -8.96
C ASP A 109 13.46 7.80 -7.86
N TYR A 110 13.30 9.03 -7.38
CA TYR A 110 12.27 9.34 -6.40
C TYR A 110 11.83 10.78 -6.48
N LYS A 111 10.60 11.04 -6.05
CA LYS A 111 10.06 12.38 -5.84
C LYS A 111 9.17 12.40 -4.61
N ILE A 112 9.14 13.54 -3.94
CA ILE A 112 8.28 13.79 -2.79
C ILE A 112 7.23 14.82 -3.23
N THR A 113 5.95 14.54 -2.99
CA THR A 113 4.86 15.48 -3.24
C THR A 113 4.91 16.64 -2.24
N ASP A 114 4.22 17.75 -2.52
CA ASP A 114 4.13 18.88 -1.59
C ASP A 114 3.48 18.49 -0.25
N SER A 115 2.60 17.49 -0.27
CA SER A 115 2.00 16.85 0.92
C SER A 115 2.97 15.94 1.69
N GLY A 116 4.20 15.80 1.21
CA GLY A 116 5.26 14.99 1.81
C GLY A 116 5.02 13.50 1.69
N ILE A 117 4.48 13.05 0.55
CA ILE A 117 4.38 11.63 0.18
C ILE A 117 5.54 11.31 -0.76
N GLY A 118 6.41 10.40 -0.33
CA GLY A 118 7.52 9.92 -1.15
C GLY A 118 7.06 8.85 -2.13
N VAL A 119 7.37 9.04 -3.41
CA VAL A 119 7.20 8.04 -4.46
C VAL A 119 8.58 7.64 -4.97
N PHE A 120 8.91 6.37 -4.80
CA PHE A 120 10.19 5.78 -5.11
C PHE A 120 10.03 4.81 -6.27
N LYS A 121 10.95 4.85 -7.22
CA LYS A 121 11.01 3.99 -8.39
C LYS A 121 12.36 3.31 -8.42
N TRP A 122 12.39 2.01 -8.58
CA TRP A 122 13.62 1.29 -8.90
C TRP A 122 13.43 0.47 -10.17
N LYS A 123 14.50 0.35 -10.96
CA LYS A 123 14.52 -0.46 -12.17
C LYS A 123 15.20 -1.80 -11.88
N ASP A 124 14.47 -2.90 -11.94
CA ASP A 124 15.07 -4.21 -12.16
C ASP A 124 14.82 -4.64 -13.62
N THR A 125 14.17 -5.77 -13.88
CA THR A 125 13.74 -6.15 -15.23
C THR A 125 12.61 -5.25 -15.72
N LYS A 126 11.71 -4.87 -14.80
CA LYS A 126 10.68 -3.85 -14.98
C LYS A 126 10.81 -2.84 -13.84
N SER A 127 10.34 -1.62 -14.05
CA SER A 127 10.27 -0.67 -12.95
C SER A 127 9.18 -1.04 -11.96
N VAL A 128 9.50 -0.86 -10.68
CA VAL A 128 8.54 -0.99 -9.60
C VAL A 128 8.48 0.33 -8.86
N LEU A 129 7.26 0.76 -8.53
CA LEU A 129 7.01 1.98 -7.78
C LEU A 129 6.50 1.62 -6.37
N LEU A 130 7.01 2.35 -5.39
CA LEU A 130 6.61 2.32 -4.00
C LEU A 130 6.17 3.73 -3.60
N ALA A 131 5.07 3.86 -2.88
CA ALA A 131 4.67 5.12 -2.26
C ALA A 131 4.65 4.98 -0.74
N SER A 132 5.08 6.02 -0.03
CA SER A 132 5.20 6.05 1.43
C SER A 132 4.94 7.43 1.98
N ASN A 133 4.30 7.52 3.15
CA ASN A 133 4.10 8.80 3.86
C ASN A 133 5.15 9.07 4.96
N TYR A 134 6.11 8.18 5.17
CA TYR A 134 7.09 8.26 6.27
C TYR A 134 8.53 7.93 5.88
N HIS A 135 8.77 7.41 4.67
CA HIS A 135 10.12 7.13 4.21
C HIS A 135 10.72 8.42 3.60
N GLY A 136 11.94 8.75 4.01
CA GLY A 136 12.72 9.87 3.47
C GLY A 136 13.59 9.45 2.27
N THR A 137 14.58 10.27 1.95
CA THR A 137 15.53 10.06 0.83
C THR A 137 16.73 9.19 1.22
N GLU A 138 16.73 8.66 2.44
CA GLU A 138 17.83 7.87 2.97
C GLU A 138 17.98 6.56 2.20
N LYS A 139 19.22 6.26 1.80
CA LYS A 139 19.55 5.02 1.09
C LYS A 139 19.86 3.95 2.12
N THR A 140 19.13 2.84 2.09
CA THR A 140 19.42 1.66 2.90
C THR A 140 19.70 0.47 2.00
N THR A 141 20.80 -0.23 2.25
CA THR A 141 21.11 -1.50 1.58
C THR A 141 20.41 -2.63 2.32
N VAL A 142 19.56 -3.38 1.63
CA VAL A 142 18.85 -4.53 2.20
C VAL A 142 19.31 -5.80 1.47
N SER A 143 19.73 -6.81 2.22
CA SER A 143 19.99 -8.14 1.68
C SER A 143 18.66 -8.84 1.40
N VAL A 144 18.38 -9.14 0.12
CA VAL A 144 17.16 -9.84 -0.29
C VAL A 144 17.50 -11.30 -0.57
N SER A 145 16.99 -12.23 0.24
CA SER A 145 16.93 -13.63 -0.15
C SER A 145 15.71 -13.81 -1.06
N ARG A 146 15.91 -14.41 -2.25
CA ARG A 146 14.91 -14.48 -3.34
C ARG A 146 13.59 -15.20 -2.98
N TYR A 147 13.44 -15.69 -1.76
CA TYR A 147 12.25 -16.39 -1.27
C TYR A 147 11.40 -15.62 -0.25
N ASN A 148 11.92 -14.54 0.33
CA ASN A 148 11.17 -13.71 1.26
C ASN A 148 10.95 -12.34 0.63
N SER A 149 9.69 -12.03 0.28
CA SER A 149 9.25 -10.66 0.03
C SER A 149 9.84 -9.74 1.11
N VAL A 150 10.31 -8.56 0.72
CA VAL A 150 10.92 -7.58 1.65
C VAL A 150 9.91 -7.23 2.74
N TYR A 151 10.05 -7.85 3.91
CA TYR A 151 9.34 -7.48 5.12
C TYR A 151 10.28 -6.56 5.91
N LEU A 152 10.06 -5.25 5.81
CA LEU A 152 10.68 -4.31 6.74
C LEU A 152 10.28 -4.74 8.16
N HIS A 153 11.29 -5.03 8.99
CA HIS A 153 11.14 -5.62 10.31
C HIS A 153 10.69 -4.56 11.32
N THR A 154 9.40 -4.26 11.29
CA THR A 154 8.71 -3.37 12.22
C THR A 154 7.26 -3.83 12.28
N ARG A 155 6.59 -3.67 13.43
CA ARG A 155 5.23 -4.16 13.70
C ARG A 155 4.24 -3.75 12.59
N ALA A 156 4.14 -4.63 11.60
CA ALA A 156 3.46 -4.38 10.34
C ALA A 156 2.02 -4.83 10.45
N VAL A 157 1.12 -3.99 9.93
CA VAL A 157 -0.28 -4.36 9.71
C VAL A 157 -0.46 -4.51 8.21
N LEU A 158 -0.76 -5.73 7.78
CA LEU A 158 -0.87 -6.10 6.37
C LEU A 158 -2.34 -6.16 5.95
N LEU A 159 -2.65 -5.51 4.85
CA LEU A 159 -3.92 -5.69 4.15
C LEU A 159 -3.77 -6.74 3.06
N LEU A 160 -4.46 -7.87 3.26
CA LEU A 160 -4.41 -9.02 2.37
C LEU A 160 -5.78 -9.28 1.77
N GLU A 161 -5.79 -9.68 0.49
CA GLU A 161 -6.97 -10.26 -0.14
C GLU A 161 -6.88 -11.78 -0.08
N PHE A 162 -7.83 -12.42 0.57
CA PHE A 162 -7.97 -13.88 0.55
C PHE A 162 -9.18 -14.26 -0.31
N CYS A 163 -9.02 -15.33 -1.10
CA CYS A 163 -10.14 -16.03 -1.72
C CYS A 163 -10.18 -17.45 -1.17
N PHE A 164 -11.34 -17.83 -0.65
CA PHE A 164 -11.68 -19.19 -0.24
C PHE A 164 -12.66 -19.76 -1.25
#